data_AF-A0A244E6P8-F1
#
_entry.id   AF-A0A244E6P8-F1
#
_cell.length_a   1.000
_cell.length_b   1.000
_cell.length_c   1.000
_cell.angle_alpha   90.00
_cell.angle_beta   90.00
_cell.angle_gamma   90.00
#
_symmetry.space_group_name_H-M   'P 1'
#
loop_
_entity.id
_entity.type
_entity.pdbx_description
1 polymer ?
#
loop_
_entity_poly.entity_id
_entity_poly.type
_entity_poly.pdbx_seq_one_letter_code
_entity_poly.pdbx_strand_id
1 'polypeptide(L)'
;MTTEAAVYLTDDRDLPENDLRTLVIFQGGNGDWYVQVAPHHGRTTEGVRLCTSGGASSHAPGLTVAIASAYRAIMASQRGEPAPPSRMDMEEEVAAWRASFPAHQFEFGTITRKTGEDT
;
A
#
# COMPACT_ATOMS: atom_id res chain seq x y z
N MET A 1 -14.26 18.59 4.07
CA MET A 1 -13.44 17.52 4.68
C MET A 1 -12.01 17.73 4.21
N THR A 2 -11.07 17.94 5.13
CA THR A 2 -9.65 17.90 4.82
C THR A 2 -9.28 16.45 4.56
N THR A 3 -8.90 16.12 3.33
CA THR A 3 -8.36 14.81 3.02
C THR A 3 -7.06 14.61 3.81
N GLU A 4 -6.98 13.54 4.59
CA GLU A 4 -5.77 13.18 5.32
C GLU A 4 -4.70 12.71 4.32
N ALA A 5 -3.49 13.25 4.43
CA ALA A 5 -2.41 13.00 3.50
C ALA A 5 -1.23 12.34 4.21
N ALA A 6 -0.77 11.23 3.66
CA ALA A 6 0.48 10.61 4.04
C ALA A 6 1.63 11.46 3.48
N VAL A 7 2.57 11.86 4.35
CA VAL A 7 3.73 12.68 4.00
C VAL A 7 4.99 11.97 4.49
N TYR A 8 5.90 11.68 3.55
CA TYR A 8 7.19 11.08 3.84
C TYR A 8 8.31 12.01 3.34
N LEU A 9 9.15 12.46 4.25
CA LEU A 9 10.37 13.20 3.92
C LEU A 9 11.43 12.23 3.42
N THR A 10 12.03 12.51 2.26
CA THR A 10 13.06 11.63 1.71
C THR A 10 14.31 11.65 2.59
N ASP A 11 15.06 10.55 2.57
CA ASP A 11 16.30 10.38 3.36
C ASP A 11 17.51 11.11 2.75
N ASP A 12 17.29 12.01 1.80
CA ASP A 12 18.32 12.81 1.13
C ASP A 12 18.86 13.92 2.04
N ARG A 13 19.13 13.60 3.32
CA ARG A 13 19.55 14.51 4.39
C ARG A 13 20.86 15.24 4.10
N ASP A 14 21.64 14.73 3.14
CA ASP A 14 22.89 15.33 2.68
C ASP A 14 22.65 16.50 1.71
N LEU A 15 21.43 16.67 1.20
CA LEU A 15 21.06 17.79 0.35
C LEU A 15 20.77 19.04 1.18
N PRO A 16 21.01 20.24 0.61
CA PRO A 16 20.51 21.49 1.19
C PRO A 16 19.01 21.42 1.45
N GLU A 17 18.53 22.10 2.49
CA GLU A 17 17.11 22.10 2.88
C GLU A 17 16.14 22.43 1.73
N ASN A 18 16.56 23.34 0.83
CA ASN A 18 15.79 23.75 -0.34
C ASN A 18 15.65 22.65 -1.40
N ASP A 19 16.51 21.63 -1.35
CA ASP A 19 16.53 20.50 -2.27
C ASP A 19 15.87 19.25 -1.68
N LEU A 20 15.57 19.25 -0.38
CA LEU A 20 14.79 18.21 0.26
C LEU A 20 13.39 18.12 -0.36
N ARG A 21 12.92 16.89 -0.55
CA ARG A 21 11.61 16.58 -1.13
C ARG A 21 10.82 15.70 -0.20
N THR A 22 9.50 15.82 -0.31
CA THR A 22 8.54 14.96 0.38
C THR A 22 7.67 14.27 -0.65
N LEU A 23 7.45 12.98 -0.43
CA LEU A 23 6.39 12.22 -1.06
C LEU A 23 5.08 12.51 -0.33
N VAL A 24 4.04 12.88 -1.08
CA VAL A 24 2.69 13.12 -0.55
C VAL A 24 1.71 12.18 -1.25
N ILE A 25 0.96 11.40 -0.47
CA ILE A 25 -0.06 10.48 -0.98
C ILE A 25 -1.38 10.77 -0.27
N PHE A 26 -2.46 10.92 -1.04
CA PHE A 26 -3.80 11.07 -0.47
C PHE A 26 -4.87 10.47 -1.37
N GLN A 27 -6.03 10.18 -0.79
CA GLN A 27 -7.19 9.69 -1.53
C GLN A 27 -8.15 10.84 -1.86
N GLY A 28 -8.40 11.08 -3.14
CA GLY A 28 -9.37 12.09 -3.55
C GLY A 28 -10.80 11.71 -3.17
N GLY A 29 -11.70 12.68 -3.12
CA GLY A 29 -13.13 12.42 -2.84
C GLY A 29 -13.83 11.54 -3.87
N ASN A 30 -13.20 11.29 -5.02
CA ASN A 30 -13.62 10.38 -6.07
C ASN A 30 -13.11 8.93 -5.89
N GLY A 31 -12.39 8.63 -4.80
CA GLY A 31 -11.85 7.30 -4.51
C GLY A 31 -10.48 7.02 -5.13
N ASP A 32 -10.00 7.90 -6.01
CA ASP A 32 -8.70 7.77 -6.68
C ASP A 32 -7.52 8.16 -5.79
N TRP A 33 -6.35 7.66 -6.14
CA TRP A 33 -5.11 7.99 -5.44
C TRP A 33 -4.37 9.12 -6.14
N TYR A 34 -3.86 10.04 -5.34
CA TYR A 34 -3.02 11.13 -5.81
C TYR A 34 -1.65 10.97 -5.17
N VAL A 35 -0.62 10.91 -6.01
CA VAL A 35 0.78 10.77 -5.59
C VAL A 35 1.53 11.99 -6.10
N GLN A 36 2.13 12.74 -5.19
CA GLN A 36 2.71 14.04 -5.46
C GLN A 36 4.09 14.17 -4.83
N VAL A 37 4.92 15.02 -5.43
CA VAL A 37 6.19 15.47 -4.85
C VAL A 37 6.03 16.92 -4.44
N ALA A 38 6.55 17.26 -3.25
CA ALA A 38 6.59 18.62 -2.74
C ALA A 38 7.97 18.93 -2.16
N PRO A 39 8.38 20.21 -2.06
CA PRO A 39 9.49 20.63 -1.21
C PRO A 39 9.22 20.32 0.27
N HIS A 40 10.27 20.27 1.11
CA HIS A 40 10.18 19.99 2.56
C HIS A 40 9.09 20.78 3.31
N HIS A 41 8.88 22.05 2.97
CA HIS A 41 7.83 22.92 3.52
C HIS A 41 6.89 23.49 2.45
N GLY A 42 6.86 22.85 1.28
CA GLY A 42 6.22 23.40 0.09
C GLY A 42 4.80 22.88 -0.13
N ARG A 43 4.09 23.59 -1.01
CA ARG A 43 2.89 23.05 -1.65
C ARG A 43 3.30 21.98 -2.64
N THR A 44 2.42 21.01 -2.85
CA THR A 44 2.56 19.99 -3.89
C THR A 44 2.67 20.64 -5.26
N THR A 45 3.80 20.43 -5.92
CA THR A 45 4.13 21.10 -7.19
C THR A 45 3.83 20.21 -8.39
N GLU A 46 3.99 18.89 -8.24
CA GLU A 46 3.85 17.92 -9.30
C GLU A 46 3.20 16.65 -8.78
N GLY A 47 2.32 16.03 -9.58
CA GLY A 47 1.64 14.82 -9.14
C GLY A 47 0.85 14.10 -10.21
N VAL A 48 0.62 12.82 -9.96
CA VAL A 48 -0.14 11.92 -10.82
C VAL A 48 -1.43 11.49 -10.13
N ARG A 49 -2.50 11.42 -10.92
CA ARG A 49 -3.76 10.78 -10.52
C ARG A 49 -3.74 9.33 -10.97
N LEU A 50 -3.96 8.43 -10.03
CA LEU A 50 -4.07 6.99 -10.27
C LEU A 50 -5.53 6.60 -10.08
N CYS A 51 -6.21 6.37 -11.21
CA CYS A 51 -7.62 6.00 -11.20
C CYS A 51 -7.78 4.58 -10.65
N THR A 52 -8.71 4.40 -9.72
CA THR A 52 -9.10 3.09 -9.19
C THR A 52 -9.97 2.29 -10.17
N SER A 53 -10.48 2.95 -11.21
CA SER A 53 -11.15 2.34 -12.35
C SER A 53 -10.53 2.84 -13.66
N GLY A 54 -10.45 1.98 -14.69
CA GLY A 54 -9.89 2.32 -16.01
C GLY A 54 -8.38 2.07 -16.12
N GLY A 55 -7.62 3.06 -16.60
CA GLY A 55 -6.27 2.88 -17.14
C GLY A 55 -5.26 2.22 -16.19
N ALA A 56 -5.10 2.73 -14.95
CA ALA A 56 -4.16 2.15 -14.00
C ALA A 56 -4.57 0.73 -13.57
N SER A 57 -5.87 0.49 -13.33
CA SER A 57 -6.37 -0.84 -12.98
C SER A 57 -6.24 -1.87 -14.10
N SER A 58 -6.33 -1.44 -15.37
CA SER A 58 -6.28 -2.34 -16.54
C SER A 58 -4.86 -2.58 -17.06
N HIS A 59 -4.00 -1.55 -17.06
CA HIS A 59 -2.64 -1.64 -17.62
C HIS A 59 -1.57 -2.00 -16.59
N ALA A 60 -1.80 -1.68 -15.31
CA ALA A 60 -0.88 -1.98 -14.21
C ALA A 60 -1.66 -2.53 -13.00
N PRO A 61 -2.30 -3.70 -13.14
CA PRO A 61 -3.06 -4.32 -12.06
C PRO A 61 -2.16 -4.53 -10.84
N GLY A 62 -2.48 -3.84 -9.73
CA GLY A 62 -1.70 -3.86 -8.49
C GLY A 62 -1.06 -2.52 -8.11
N LEU A 63 -0.93 -1.56 -9.04
CA LEU A 63 -0.34 -0.25 -8.75
C LEU A 63 -1.12 0.50 -7.65
N THR A 64 -2.45 0.59 -7.77
CA THR A 64 -3.29 1.26 -6.77
C THR A 64 -3.26 0.56 -5.42
N VAL A 65 -3.10 -0.78 -5.41
CA VAL A 65 -2.96 -1.57 -4.17
C VAL A 65 -1.63 -1.28 -3.47
N ALA A 66 -0.55 -1.16 -4.24
CA ALA A 66 0.77 -0.80 -3.72
C ALA A 66 0.75 0.61 -3.12
N ILE A 67 0.14 1.58 -3.82
CA ILE A 67 0.01 2.96 -3.33
C ILE A 67 -0.85 3.04 -2.06
N ALA A 68 -1.98 2.31 -2.01
CA ALA A 68 -2.78 2.22 -0.79
C ALA A 68 -2.02 1.58 0.39
N SER A 69 -1.07 0.69 0.12
CA SER A 69 -0.24 0.07 1.16
C SER A 69 0.85 1.03 1.64
N ALA A 70 1.51 1.76 0.73
CA ALA A 70 2.44 2.82 1.08
C ALA A 70 1.78 3.93 1.91
N TYR A 71 0.59 4.38 1.51
CA TYR A 71 -0.22 5.32 2.28
C TYR A 71 -0.43 4.84 3.72
N ARG A 72 -0.93 3.60 3.91
CA ARG A 72 -1.19 3.04 5.24
C ARG A 72 0.07 2.94 6.10
N ALA A 73 1.19 2.54 5.52
CA ALA A 73 2.46 2.44 6.24
C ALA A 73 2.96 3.82 6.71
N ILE A 74 2.90 4.84 5.85
CA ILE A 74 3.31 6.21 6.20
C ILE A 74 2.38 6.78 7.28
N MET A 75 1.06 6.61 7.13
CA MET A 75 0.09 7.07 8.12
C MET A 75 0.31 6.41 9.49
N ALA A 76 0.54 5.09 9.52
CA ALA A 76 0.86 4.38 10.76
C ALA A 76 2.10 4.95 11.43
N SER A 77 3.18 5.15 10.66
CA SER A 77 4.41 5.76 11.17
C SER A 77 4.18 7.17 11.72
N GLN A 78 3.38 8.00 11.04
CA GLN A 78 3.05 9.35 11.51
C GLN A 78 2.24 9.36 12.82
N ARG A 79 1.47 8.29 13.06
CA ARG A 79 0.70 8.08 14.30
C ARG A 79 1.51 7.37 15.40
N GLY A 80 2.74 6.93 15.11
CA GLY A 80 3.54 6.12 16.03
C GLY A 80 3.04 4.67 16.17
N GLU A 81 2.27 4.19 15.20
CA GLU A 81 1.73 2.84 15.13
C GLU A 81 2.68 1.92 14.34
N PRO A 82 2.70 0.60 14.63
CA PRO A 82 3.44 -0.35 13.81
C PRO A 82 2.90 -0.34 12.38
N ALA A 83 3.82 -0.49 11.41
CA ALA A 83 3.42 -0.61 10.02
C ALA A 83 2.50 -1.83 9.81
N PRO A 84 1.46 -1.72 8.98
CA PRO A 84 0.66 -2.88 8.62
C PRO A 84 1.52 -3.92 7.88
N PRO A 85 1.20 -5.22 8.00
CA PRO A 85 1.93 -6.28 7.30
C PRO A 85 2.04 -5.99 5.81
N SER A 86 3.24 -6.22 5.28
CA SER A 86 3.50 -6.12 3.85
C SER A 86 2.78 -7.24 3.10
N ARG A 87 2.65 -7.10 1.78
CA ARG A 87 2.11 -8.18 0.95
C ARG A 87 2.97 -9.44 1.03
N MET A 88 4.29 -9.27 1.11
CA MET A 88 5.23 -10.37 1.25
C MET A 88 5.02 -11.08 2.59
N ASP A 89 4.85 -10.33 3.68
CA ASP A 89 4.59 -10.89 5.01
C ASP A 89 3.31 -11.75 4.99
N MET A 90 2.25 -11.24 4.36
CA MET A 90 0.99 -11.98 4.20
C MET A 90 1.15 -13.23 3.32
N GLU A 91 1.94 -13.16 2.25
CA GLU A 91 2.21 -14.31 1.37
C GLU A 91 3.03 -15.39 2.09
N GLU A 92 4.00 -14.98 2.92
CA GLU A 92 4.78 -15.88 3.78
C GLU A 92 3.88 -16.55 4.82
N GLU A 93 3.00 -15.80 5.49
CA GLU A 93 2.03 -16.37 6.44
C GLU A 93 1.10 -17.39 5.77
N VAL A 94 0.59 -17.07 4.57
CA VAL A 94 -0.26 -17.99 3.80
C VAL A 94 0.53 -19.24 3.40
N ALA A 95 1.79 -19.11 3.00
CA ALA A 95 2.64 -20.24 2.66
C ALA A 95 2.93 -21.13 3.88
N ALA A 96 3.27 -20.53 5.02
CA ALA A 96 3.48 -21.23 6.28
C ALA A 96 2.21 -21.95 6.75
N TRP A 97 1.04 -21.32 6.60
CA TRP A 97 -0.25 -21.94 6.89
C TRP A 97 -0.51 -23.15 5.98
N ARG A 98 -0.29 -23.02 4.66
CA ARG A 98 -0.47 -24.13 3.71
C ARG A 98 0.46 -25.32 4.01
N ALA A 99 1.68 -25.05 4.45
CA ALA A 99 2.64 -26.09 4.86
C ALA A 99 2.21 -26.81 6.15
N SER A 100 1.61 -26.06 7.10
CA SER A 100 1.14 -26.60 8.37
C SER A 100 -0.19 -27.37 8.24
N PHE A 101 -1.02 -27.02 7.25
CA PHE A 101 -2.34 -27.60 7.04
C PHE A 101 -2.51 -28.12 5.60
N PRO A 102 -1.69 -29.09 5.15
CA PRO A 102 -1.70 -29.54 3.75
C PRO A 102 -3.03 -30.15 3.30
N ALA A 103 -3.79 -30.72 4.24
CA ALA A 103 -5.11 -31.29 4.01
C ALA A 103 -6.24 -30.26 3.95
N HIS A 104 -5.97 -28.96 4.13
CA HIS A 104 -6.98 -27.90 4.11
C HIS A 104 -6.80 -27.00 2.87
N GLN A 105 -7.90 -26.41 2.43
CA GLN A 105 -7.94 -25.42 1.35
C GLN A 105 -8.92 -24.30 1.67
N PHE A 106 -8.70 -23.12 1.08
CA PHE A 106 -9.61 -21.99 1.20
C PHE A 106 -10.42 -21.88 -0.09
N GLU A 107 -11.74 -21.99 0.02
CA GLU A 107 -12.69 -21.86 -1.09
C GLU A 107 -13.87 -20.98 -0.66
N PHE A 108 -14.20 -19.97 -1.47
CA PHE A 108 -15.37 -19.10 -1.29
C PHE A 108 -15.55 -18.53 0.13
N GLY A 109 -14.47 -18.10 0.78
CA GLY A 109 -14.54 -17.51 2.12
C GLY A 109 -14.54 -18.54 3.26
N THR A 110 -14.46 -19.83 2.96
CA THR A 110 -14.47 -20.90 3.97
C THR A 110 -13.22 -21.78 3.83
N ILE A 111 -12.68 -22.24 4.96
CA ILE A 111 -11.61 -23.25 4.99
C ILE A 111 -12.26 -24.63 5.06
N THR A 112 -11.97 -25.48 4.07
CA THR A 112 -12.48 -26.85 3.97
C THR A 112 -11.33 -27.86 3.95
N ARG A 113 -11.61 -29.10 4.35
CA ARG A 113 -10.65 -30.21 4.19
C ARG A 113 -10.73 -30.70 2.73
N LYS A 114 -9.58 -30.91 2.09
CA LYS A 114 -9.47 -31.48 0.75
C LYS A 114 -10.13 -32.86 0.74
N THR A 115 -11.12 -33.04 -0.12
CA THR A 115 -11.76 -34.33 -0.36
C THR A 115 -10.89 -35.17 -1.28
N GLY A 116 -10.10 -36.08 -0.68
CA GLY A 116 -9.33 -37.09 -1.42
C GLY A 116 -7.88 -37.21 -0.95
N GLU A 117 -7.66 -37.85 0.19
CA GLU A 117 -6.41 -38.54 0.56
C GLU A 117 -6.72 -39.43 1.78
N ASP A 118 -7.64 -40.38 1.59
CA ASP A 118 -7.71 -41.61 2.38
C ASP A 118 -7.27 -42.74 1.43
N THR A 119 -5.98 -43.02 1.40
CA THR A 119 -5.40 -44.32 1.01
C THR A 119 -4.19 -44.59 1.89
#